data_AF-A0A4V1Y006-F1
#
_entry.id   AF-A0A4V1Y006-F1
#
_cell.length_a   1.000
_cell.length_b   1.000
_cell.length_c   1.000
_cell.angle_alpha   90.00
_cell.angle_beta   90.00
_cell.angle_gamma   90.00
#
_symmetry.space_group_name_H-M   'P 1'
#
loop_
_entity.id
_entity.type
_entity.pdbx_description
1 polymer ?
#
loop_
_entity_poly.entity_id
_entity_poly.type
_entity_poly.pdbx_seq_one_letter_code
_entity_poly.pdbx_strand_id
1 'polypeptide(L)'
;MAVLEGLFILGAVGAVLYVVIRALESRPGHPAVTAGRWRVAHYDVDGHTRVVVHKVRPGSAQVLDEHVIAEIPVNDPEYDELFMTAMATARQRKAIFETEE
;
A
#
# COMPACT_ATOMS: atom_id res chain seq x y z
N MET A 1 -32.83 -20.28 13.31
CA MET A 1 -32.43 -20.15 11.88
C MET A 1 -31.90 -18.76 11.55
N ALA A 2 -32.60 -17.67 11.90
CA ALA A 2 -32.18 -16.30 11.57
C ALA A 2 -30.74 -15.90 11.99
N VAL A 3 -30.23 -16.42 13.11
CA VAL A 3 -28.88 -16.12 13.60
C VAL A 3 -27.79 -16.75 12.73
N LEU A 4 -28.06 -17.93 12.17
CA LEU A 4 -27.11 -18.65 11.31
C LEU A 4 -27.02 -17.99 9.94
N GLU A 5 -28.15 -17.51 9.41
CA GLU A 5 -28.22 -16.75 8.15
C GLU A 5 -27.49 -15.40 8.27
N GLY A 6 -27.63 -14.70 9.41
CA GLY A 6 -26.94 -13.45 9.66
C GLY A 6 -25.41 -13.59 9.66
N LEU A 7 -24.88 -14.65 10.28
CA LEU A 7 -23.44 -14.93 10.30
C LEU A 7 -22.91 -15.29 8.90
N PHE A 8 -23.71 -16.01 8.11
CA PHE A 8 -23.33 -16.38 6.76
C PHE A 8 -23.24 -15.17 5.83
N ILE A 9 -24.20 -14.25 5.92
CA ILE A 9 -24.20 -13.01 5.14
C ILE A 9 -23.00 -12.14 5.52
N LEU A 10 -22.73 -11.99 6.83
CA LEU A 10 -21.61 -11.19 7.30
C LEU A 10 -20.25 -11.77 6.84
N GLY A 11 -20.09 -13.09 6.92
CA GLY A 11 -18.91 -13.80 6.43
C GLY A 11 -18.74 -13.68 4.91
N ALA A 12 -19.83 -13.80 4.15
CA ALA A 12 -19.81 -13.65 2.70
C ALA A 12 -19.44 -12.22 2.27
N VAL A 13 -19.98 -11.20 2.94
CA VAL A 13 -19.64 -9.80 2.68
C VAL A 13 -18.17 -9.53 3.01
N GLY A 14 -17.68 -10.00 4.17
CA GLY A 14 -16.27 -9.89 4.54
C GLY A 14 -15.32 -10.57 3.55
N ALA A 15 -15.68 -11.78 3.09
CA ALA A 15 -14.90 -12.51 2.09
C ALA A 15 -14.89 -11.81 0.73
N VAL A 16 -16.01 -11.27 0.29
CA VAL A 16 -16.11 -10.51 -0.97
C VAL A 16 -15.27 -9.24 -0.90
N LEU A 17 -15.36 -8.50 0.21
CA LEU A 17 -14.53 -7.30 0.42
C LEU A 17 -13.04 -7.65 0.46
N TYR A 18 -12.67 -8.72 1.15
CA TYR A 18 -11.29 -9.20 1.19
C TYR A 18 -10.77 -9.56 -0.21
N VAL A 19 -11.56 -10.27 -1.01
CA VAL A 19 -11.19 -10.65 -2.38
C VAL A 19 -11.08 -9.42 -3.30
N VAL A 20 -11.98 -8.45 -3.17
CA VAL A 20 -11.95 -7.21 -3.96
C VAL A 20 -10.72 -6.38 -3.62
N ILE A 21 -10.39 -6.22 -2.33
CA ILE A 21 -9.18 -5.51 -1.88
C ILE A 21 -7.93 -6.24 -2.39
N ARG A 22 -7.82 -7.56 -2.16
CA ARG A 22 -6.73 -8.38 -2.70
C ARG A 22 -6.60 -8.29 -4.21
N ALA A 23 -7.70 -8.21 -4.95
CA ALA A 23 -7.70 -8.11 -6.41
C ALA A 23 -7.31 -6.70 -6.92
N LEU A 24 -7.62 -5.66 -6.14
CA LEU A 24 -7.14 -4.30 -6.36
C LEU A 24 -5.62 -4.20 -6.09
N GLU A 25 -5.14 -4.91 -5.07
CA GLU A 25 -3.71 -5.04 -4.73
C GLU A 25 -2.94 -5.94 -5.72
N SER A 26 -3.57 -6.99 -6.24
CA SER A 26 -2.94 -8.00 -7.12
C SER A 26 -2.97 -7.63 -8.61
N ARG A 27 -3.10 -6.35 -8.98
CA ARG A 27 -3.11 -5.98 -10.40
C ARG A 27 -1.79 -6.42 -11.05
N PRO A 28 -1.83 -7.24 -12.11
CA PRO A 28 -0.62 -7.73 -12.77
C PRO A 28 0.17 -6.53 -13.29
N GLY A 29 1.39 -6.36 -12.78
CA GLY A 29 2.28 -5.32 -13.23
C GLY A 29 2.70 -5.51 -14.69
N HIS A 30 2.69 -4.37 -15.39
CA HIS A 30 3.43 -4.02 -16.62
C HIS A 30 2.79 -4.44 -17.96
N PRO A 31 2.55 -3.45 -18.85
CA PRO A 31 3.63 -3.01 -19.74
C PRO A 31 3.80 -1.48 -19.91
N ALA A 32 5.03 -1.13 -20.28
CA ALA A 32 5.56 0.15 -20.78
C ALA A 32 5.60 1.35 -19.82
N VAL A 33 6.84 1.64 -19.42
CA VAL A 33 7.36 2.83 -18.73
C VAL A 33 6.78 4.11 -19.36
N THR A 34 5.72 4.63 -18.76
CA THR A 34 5.40 6.05 -18.89
C THR A 34 6.28 6.75 -17.86
N ALA A 35 7.14 7.70 -18.28
CA ALA A 35 8.08 8.42 -17.43
C ALA A 35 7.35 9.04 -16.22
N GLY A 36 7.30 8.27 -15.13
CA GLY A 36 6.65 8.62 -13.89
C GLY A 36 7.70 9.04 -12.89
N ARG A 37 7.37 9.96 -11.99
CA ARG A 37 8.31 10.37 -10.93
C ARG A 37 8.07 9.53 -9.69
N TRP A 38 9.13 8.91 -9.19
CA TRP A 38 9.09 8.21 -7.90
C TRP A 38 9.02 9.20 -6.73
N ARG A 39 8.14 8.92 -5.77
CA ARG A 39 7.91 9.73 -4.57
C ARG A 39 7.69 8.82 -3.37
N VAL A 40 8.32 9.16 -2.24
CA VAL A 40 8.01 8.52 -0.95
C VAL A 40 6.73 9.13 -0.38
N ALA A 41 5.85 8.28 0.13
CA ALA A 41 4.63 8.67 0.83
C ALA A 41 4.40 7.76 2.05
N HIS A 42 3.57 8.22 2.97
CA HIS A 42 3.00 7.39 4.03
C HIS A 42 1.55 7.79 4.22
N TYR A 43 0.73 6.85 4.67
CA TYR A 43 -0.66 7.08 5.03
C TYR A 43 -1.11 6.08 6.09
N ASP A 44 -2.09 6.48 6.90
CA ASP A 44 -2.67 5.60 7.91
C ASP A 44 -3.88 4.86 7.33
N VAL A 45 -3.90 3.55 7.53
CA VAL A 45 -4.99 2.65 7.12
C VAL A 45 -5.20 1.60 8.21
N ASP A 46 -6.43 1.45 8.69
CA ASP A 46 -6.82 0.44 9.69
C ASP A 46 -5.91 0.38 10.92
N GLY A 47 -5.51 1.55 11.45
CA GLY A 47 -4.64 1.64 12.62
C GLY A 47 -3.18 1.24 12.36
N HIS A 48 -2.77 1.18 11.09
CA HIS A 48 -1.39 0.97 10.66
C HIS A 48 -0.93 2.13 9.80
N THR A 49 0.28 2.61 10.03
CA THR A 49 0.97 3.52 9.12
C THR A 49 1.66 2.70 8.05
N ARG A 50 1.24 2.88 6.80
CA ARG A 50 1.85 2.26 5.64
C ARG A 50 2.84 3.24 5.01
N VAL A 51 4.09 2.82 4.88
CA VAL A 51 5.16 3.58 4.22
C VAL A 51 5.39 2.98 2.84
N VAL A 52 5.39 3.83 1.81
CA VAL A 52 5.32 3.43 0.40
C VAL A 52 6.18 4.30 -0.49
N VAL A 53 6.54 3.78 -1.66
CA VAL A 53 7.14 4.52 -2.76
C VAL A 53 6.21 4.43 -3.96
N HIS A 54 5.67 5.58 -4.38
CA HIS A 54 4.74 5.68 -5.52
C HIS A 54 5.48 6.17 -6.75
N LYS A 55 5.20 5.55 -7.89
CA LYS A 55 5.44 6.15 -9.20
C LYS A 55 4.22 6.97 -9.57
N VAL A 56 4.37 8.28 -9.75
CA VAL A 56 3.24 9.17 -10.06
C VAL A 56 3.40 9.72 -11.47
N ARG A 57 2.29 9.75 -12.22
CA ARG A 57 2.28 10.37 -13.56
C ARG A 57 2.47 11.88 -13.43
N PRO A 58 3.41 12.50 -14.19
CA PRO A 58 3.63 13.94 -14.15
C PRO A 58 2.35 14.73 -14.44
N GLY A 59 2.12 15.81 -13.68
CA GLY A 59 0.94 16.67 -13.86
C GLY A 59 -0.38 16.06 -13.39
N SER A 60 -0.37 14.92 -12.71
CA SER A 60 -1.57 14.29 -12.16
C SER A 60 -1.30 13.71 -10.77
N ALA A 61 -2.36 13.45 -10.00
CA ALA A 61 -2.28 12.68 -8.77
C ALA A 61 -2.37 11.16 -9.02
N GLN A 62 -2.32 10.72 -10.28
CA GLN A 62 -2.46 9.32 -10.63
C GLN A 62 -1.19 8.53 -10.26
N VAL A 63 -1.34 7.57 -9.35
CA VAL A 63 -0.32 6.58 -9.02
C VAL A 63 -0.30 5.54 -10.14
N LEU A 64 0.86 5.42 -10.79
CA LEU A 64 1.15 4.44 -11.84
C LEU A 64 1.66 3.13 -11.25
N ASP A 65 2.40 3.20 -10.14
CA ASP A 65 2.96 2.06 -9.44
C ASP A 65 3.10 2.39 -7.94
N GLU A 66 2.97 1.39 -7.08
CA GLU A 66 3.09 1.51 -5.62
C GLU A 66 3.92 0.36 -5.06
N HIS A 67 4.94 0.71 -4.27
CA HIS A 67 5.77 -0.25 -3.58
C HIS A 67 5.68 -0.03 -2.07
N VAL A 68 5.05 -0.97 -1.37
CA VAL A 68 4.96 -0.96 0.10
C VAL A 68 6.30 -1.33 0.71
N ILE A 69 6.80 -0.48 1.60
CA ILE A 69 8.06 -0.65 2.31
C ILE A 69 7.82 -1.28 3.68
N ALA A 70 6.81 -0.78 4.40
CA ALA A 70 6.46 -1.27 5.72
C ALA A 70 5.00 -0.93 6.08
N GLU A 71 4.43 -1.73 6.97
CA GLU A 71 3.18 -1.47 7.69
C GLU A 71 3.49 -1.53 9.18
N ILE A 72 3.21 -0.43 9.89
CA ILE A 72 3.60 -0.27 11.29
C ILE A 72 2.34 0.01 12.10
N PRO A 73 2.00 -0.81 13.11
CA PRO A 73 0.85 -0.53 13.96
C PRO A 73 1.01 0.82 14.66
N VAL A 74 -0.01 1.68 14.63
CA VAL A 74 0.05 3.03 15.24
C VAL A 74 0.24 2.97 16.76
N ASN A 75 -0.12 1.86 17.39
CA ASN A 75 0.03 1.64 18.83
C ASN A 75 1.30 0.86 19.19
N ASP A 76 2.22 0.67 18.24
CA ASP A 76 3.46 -0.04 18.50
C ASP A 76 4.36 0.80 19.44
N PRO A 77 4.91 0.23 20.53
CA PRO A 77 5.78 0.96 21.44
C PRO A 77 7.10 1.43 20.78
N GLU A 78 7.50 0.80 19.67
CA GLU A 78 8.71 1.12 18.89
C GLU A 78 8.37 1.88 17.60
N TYR A 79 7.13 2.39 17.47
CA TYR A 79 6.59 3.03 16.27
C TYR A 79 7.56 4.05 15.63
N ASP A 80 8.10 4.98 16.43
CA ASP A 80 8.95 6.05 15.92
C ASP A 80 10.23 5.51 15.26
N GLU A 81 10.85 4.49 15.85
CA GLU A 81 12.05 3.86 15.32
C GLU A 81 11.75 3.09 14.03
N LEU A 82 10.67 2.30 14.04
CA LEU A 82 10.20 1.55 12.88
C LEU A 82 9.85 2.50 11.72
N PHE A 83 9.16 3.61 12.01
CA PHE A 83 8.75 4.59 11.01
C PHE A 83 9.95 5.30 10.39
N MET A 84 10.90 5.75 11.21
CA MET A 84 12.10 6.41 10.73
C MET A 84 12.97 5.47 9.88
N THR A 85 13.07 4.20 10.28
CA THR A 85 13.77 3.16 9.52
C THR A 85 13.08 2.85 8.20
N ALA A 86 11.75 2.72 8.21
CA ALA A 86 10.95 2.52 7.00
C ALA A 86 11.08 3.71 6.03
N MET A 87 11.04 4.94 6.53
CA MET A 87 11.22 6.14 5.71
C MET A 87 12.64 6.25 5.13
N ALA A 88 13.68 5.87 5.88
CA ALA A 88 15.05 5.80 5.37
C ALA A 88 15.16 4.77 4.23
N THR A 89 14.60 3.58 4.45
CA THR A 89 14.54 2.49 3.46
C THR A 89 13.77 2.91 2.21
N ALA A 90 12.64 3.60 2.37
CA ALA A 90 11.83 4.12 1.27
C ALA A 90 12.61 5.13 0.41
N ARG A 91 13.39 6.03 1.03
CA ARG A 91 14.25 6.98 0.30
C ARG A 91 15.36 6.28 -0.46
N GLN A 92 16.00 5.27 0.14
CA GLN A 92 17.00 4.45 -0.52
C GLN A 92 16.38 3.70 -1.73
N ARG A 93 15.20 3.12 -1.55
CA ARG A 93 14.49 2.39 -2.60
C ARG A 93 14.08 3.29 -3.76
N LYS A 94 13.60 4.50 -3.45
CA LYS A 94 13.31 5.54 -4.44
C LYS A 94 14.56 5.88 -5.29
N ALA A 95 15.72 6.04 -4.66
CA ALA A 95 16.96 6.34 -5.38
C ALA A 95 17.40 5.19 -6.32
N ILE A 96 17.20 3.94 -5.90
CA ILE A 96 17.43 2.76 -6.75
C ILE A 96 16.48 2.80 -7.97
N PHE A 97 15.19 2.98 -7.74
CA PHE A 97 14.21 3.04 -8.82
C PHE A 97 14.43 4.21 -9.80
N GLU A 98 14.91 5.35 -9.31
CA GLU A 98 15.29 6.48 -10.17
C GLU A 98 16.55 6.21 -11.01
N THR A 99 17.39 5.22 -10.63
CA THR A 99 18.63 4.86 -11.34
C THR A 99 18.42 3.68 -12.30
N GLU A 100 17.45 2.82 -12.03
CA GLU A 100 17.10 1.65 -12.88
C GLU A 100 16.24 2.01 -14.10
N GLU A 101 15.69 3.24 -14.17
CA GLU A 101 14.96 3.79 -15.32
C GLU A 101 15.83 4.67 -16.24
#